data_AF-A0A6C2YML9-F1
#
_entry.id   AF-A0A6C2YML9-F1
#
_cell.length_a   1.000
_cell.length_b   1.000
_cell.length_c   1.000
_cell.angle_alpha   90.00
_cell.angle_beta   90.00
_cell.angle_gamma   90.00
#
_symmetry.space_group_name_H-M   'P 1'
#
loop_
_entity.id
_entity.type
_entity.pdbx_description
1 polymer ?
#
loop_
_entity_poly.entity_id
_entity_poly.type
_entity_poly.pdbx_seq_one_letter_code
_entity_poly.pdbx_strand_id
1 'polypeptide(L)'
;MRIAARVRGRWLLMAVMGLGGLLSVQAADSDSAPQSAATKSKSDDPASEDKPADAGKVEPATPKSVAPLTLKQLFETGKYSDTKQYKSLRAAMERRFVEAHQIDMDLAFGDDKDAISKWFDAHPDIRGDLYTAIEEPHDRVTGVLELFLALWKNDPKLVEKHHQLAIATAVTWDNPQNVYDYTGHAVRTGSTMPGETELVDAVGNFRYLIENEKAIAPHWKHLPWEFLVFVVDHKTPIAERSWARTYASRTNPLPTRWYGDVPYDYTLLNAEIAKDSKTAKLLGQDYTLANIKSYGGVCAHQADFTARVGKSMGVPGYYCSGKTDTGVGHAWWMYVHLTSASADRIQFRLESIGRYREMQFYTGDVRNPQTGQKVLDRDLERMLTVLGNNKTACRHTRLLMRAYEPMAKELNWKTSDRVKFLDQVLRINPHCDEAWSEFAGLVVGNQLTEANKLVVRDHINTLLTKYVAYPDFVGRSLKDLADVFPAKEAVTVYTKAATQFAKAARPDLLCEVQLRVTDLLVEQKKHDLAFKGLVTAVYRFPTEGRYLPRMTQKLQEIAPQSKSGVDQLAKLYLDLVPKLVAHYRNDPLVKVDDNLVQEALDFFQANQLTKQAEQFRQRVGKP
;
A
#
# COMPACT_ATOMS: atom_id res chain seq x y z
N MET A 1 1.29 -55.50 -3.57
CA MET A 1 2.40 -55.66 -2.60
C MET A 1 3.09 -54.30 -2.46
N ARG A 2 2.67 -53.38 -1.57
CA ARG A 2 2.95 -53.23 -0.12
C ARG A 2 4.47 -53.21 0.21
N ILE A 3 5.09 -52.27 0.95
CA ILE A 3 4.68 -51.09 1.75
C ILE A 3 5.93 -50.22 2.03
N ALA A 4 5.73 -48.89 2.03
CA ALA A 4 6.34 -47.76 2.76
C ALA A 4 7.79 -47.77 3.30
N ALA A 5 8.49 -46.65 3.04
CA ALA A 5 9.58 -46.13 3.87
C ALA A 5 9.15 -44.81 4.56
N ARG A 6 9.22 -44.79 5.89
CA ARG A 6 9.14 -43.60 6.76
C ARG A 6 10.57 -43.13 7.03
N VAL A 7 10.86 -41.83 6.85
CA VAL A 7 12.07 -41.20 7.41
C VAL A 7 11.64 -40.07 8.34
N ARG A 8 11.92 -40.23 9.63
CA ARG A 8 11.87 -39.19 10.66
C ARG A 8 13.28 -38.63 10.81
N GLY A 9 13.45 -37.33 10.56
CA GLY A 9 14.69 -36.59 10.83
C GLY A 9 14.85 -36.30 12.33
N ARG A 10 16.04 -36.61 12.86
CA ARG A 10 16.47 -36.35 14.23
C ARG A 10 17.45 -35.17 14.19
N TRP A 11 17.15 -34.10 14.91
CA TRP A 11 18.03 -32.96 15.14
C TRP A 11 19.07 -33.32 16.22
N LEU A 12 20.35 -33.02 15.98
CA LEU A 12 21.42 -33.10 16.97
C LEU A 12 21.95 -31.69 17.25
N LEU A 13 21.78 -31.26 18.51
CA LEU A 13 22.36 -30.06 19.11
C LEU A 13 23.85 -30.31 19.39
N MET A 14 24.74 -29.39 19.02
CA MET A 14 26.05 -29.26 19.67
C MET A 14 26.11 -27.94 20.42
N ALA A 15 26.29 -28.05 21.73
CA ALA A 15 26.61 -26.97 22.64
C ALA A 15 28.14 -26.85 22.79
N VAL A 16 28.66 -25.63 22.74
CA VAL A 16 29.95 -25.28 23.33
C VAL A 16 29.75 -24.02 24.17
N MET A 17 29.97 -24.16 25.47
CA MET A 17 30.03 -23.08 26.47
C MET A 17 31.39 -22.37 26.40
N GLY A 18 31.40 -21.07 26.72
CA GLY A 18 32.64 -20.33 26.99
C GLY A 18 32.49 -18.82 27.23
N LEU A 19 31.82 -18.44 28.32
CA LEU A 19 32.00 -17.26 29.18
C LEU A 19 32.39 -15.88 28.59
N GLY A 20 31.52 -14.88 28.84
CA GLY A 20 31.95 -13.49 29.08
C GLY A 20 30.92 -12.39 28.79
N GLY A 21 30.26 -11.88 29.83
CA GLY A 21 29.89 -10.44 29.92
C GLY A 21 28.47 -10.03 29.56
N LEU A 22 27.70 -9.70 30.61
CA LEU A 22 26.36 -9.10 30.67
C LEU A 22 26.01 -8.05 29.60
N LEU A 23 24.85 -8.24 28.96
CA LEU A 23 23.73 -7.27 28.85
C LEU A 23 22.53 -8.00 28.20
N SER A 24 21.65 -8.57 29.02
CA SER A 24 20.44 -9.25 28.54
C SER A 24 19.35 -8.24 28.21
N VAL A 25 19.01 -8.11 26.92
CA VAL A 25 17.71 -7.60 26.47
C VAL A 25 16.83 -8.81 26.22
N GLN A 26 15.91 -9.10 27.14
CA GLN A 26 14.84 -10.07 26.91
C GLN A 26 13.85 -9.47 25.90
N ALA A 27 13.79 -10.06 24.71
CA ALA A 27 12.64 -9.93 23.83
C ALA A 27 11.51 -10.79 24.41
N ALA A 28 10.46 -10.14 24.91
CA ALA A 28 9.24 -10.80 25.36
C ALA A 28 8.24 -10.87 24.21
N ASP A 29 7.77 -12.09 23.96
CA ASP A 29 6.58 -12.42 23.19
C ASP A 29 5.39 -11.59 23.68
N SER A 30 4.74 -10.85 22.77
CA SER A 30 3.51 -10.12 23.05
C SER A 30 2.31 -10.91 22.56
N ASP A 31 1.89 -11.86 23.37
CA ASP A 31 0.54 -12.42 23.36
C ASP A 31 -0.35 -11.61 24.32
N SER A 32 -1.56 -11.29 23.86
CA SER A 32 -2.74 -10.91 24.65
C SER A 32 -2.60 -9.78 25.69
N ALA A 33 -3.15 -8.60 25.37
CA ALA A 33 -3.54 -7.61 26.37
C ALA A 33 -4.95 -7.93 26.92
N PRO A 34 -5.13 -8.14 28.24
CA PRO A 34 -6.45 -8.16 28.85
C PRO A 34 -6.86 -6.75 29.32
N GLN A 35 -8.15 -6.47 29.17
CA GLN A 35 -8.84 -5.31 29.70
C GLN A 35 -8.76 -5.28 31.23
N SER A 36 -8.51 -4.10 31.81
CA SER A 36 -8.88 -3.82 33.19
C SER A 36 -9.49 -2.42 33.30
N ALA A 37 -10.73 -2.38 33.76
CA ALA A 37 -11.34 -1.21 34.36
C ALA A 37 -12.14 -1.72 35.57
N ALA A 38 -11.56 -1.55 36.75
CA ALA A 38 -12.25 -1.74 38.01
C ALA A 38 -13.07 -0.48 38.30
N THR A 39 -14.38 -0.65 38.53
CA THR A 39 -15.18 0.38 39.21
C THR A 39 -15.98 -0.31 40.31
N LYS A 40 -15.87 0.25 41.53
CA LYS A 40 -16.49 -0.22 42.77
C LYS A 40 -18.02 -0.08 42.73
N SER A 41 -18.73 -1.06 43.30
CA SER A 41 -20.07 -0.91 43.88
C SER A 41 -19.97 -0.11 45.20
N LYS A 42 -21.00 0.49 45.81
CA LYS A 42 -22.43 0.17 45.96
C LYS A 42 -23.08 1.36 46.71
N SER A 43 -24.34 1.70 46.48
CA SER A 43 -25.35 1.93 47.54
C SER A 43 -26.72 2.27 46.95
N ASP A 44 -27.73 1.74 47.62
CA ASP A 44 -29.13 1.62 47.24
C ASP A 44 -30.01 2.78 47.74
N ASP A 45 -31.13 2.97 47.01
CA ASP A 45 -32.48 3.42 47.43
C ASP A 45 -32.79 4.90 47.82
N PRO A 46 -34.07 5.36 47.73
CA PRO A 46 -35.22 4.86 46.93
C PRO A 46 -36.03 5.96 46.18
N ALA A 47 -37.02 5.47 45.43
CA ALA A 47 -38.14 6.09 44.74
C ALA A 47 -38.62 7.50 45.18
N SER A 48 -38.95 8.34 44.16
CA SER A 48 -40.10 9.22 44.22
C SER A 48 -40.79 9.26 42.85
N GLU A 49 -42.10 9.02 42.89
CA GLU A 49 -43.04 9.19 41.79
C GLU A 49 -43.22 10.68 41.51
N ASP A 50 -43.18 11.10 40.24
CA ASP A 50 -43.84 12.34 39.85
C ASP A 50 -44.42 12.25 38.43
N LYS A 51 -45.67 12.69 38.35
CA LYS A 51 -46.54 12.68 37.16
C LYS A 51 -46.04 13.65 36.09
N PRO A 52 -46.30 13.39 34.79
CA PRO A 52 -45.91 14.29 33.72
C PRO A 52 -46.84 15.52 33.68
N ALA A 53 -46.25 16.70 33.76
CA ALA A 53 -46.91 17.97 33.43
C ALA A 53 -46.91 18.17 31.91
N ASP A 54 -48.10 18.53 31.42
CA ASP A 54 -48.46 18.91 30.07
C ASP A 54 -47.57 20.07 29.55
N ALA A 55 -46.75 19.77 28.53
CA ALA A 55 -45.93 20.75 27.83
C ALA A 55 -46.43 20.87 26.39
N GLY A 56 -47.07 22.01 26.11
CA GLY A 56 -47.63 22.35 24.83
C GLY A 56 -46.64 22.17 23.66
N LYS A 57 -47.19 21.69 22.54
CA LYS A 57 -46.54 21.65 21.22
C LYS A 57 -46.02 23.04 20.87
N VAL A 58 -44.72 23.23 20.98
CA VAL A 58 -43.98 24.22 20.20
C VAL A 58 -43.37 23.44 19.04
N GLU A 59 -43.90 23.64 17.84
CA GLU A 59 -43.23 23.19 16.61
C GLU A 59 -41.81 23.80 16.58
N PRO A 60 -40.74 22.98 16.51
CA PRO A 60 -39.41 23.53 16.31
C PRO A 60 -39.38 24.14 14.91
N ALA A 61 -39.25 25.47 14.85
CA ALA A 61 -39.00 26.21 13.63
C ALA A 61 -37.84 25.54 12.88
N THR A 62 -38.14 25.00 11.70
CA THR A 62 -37.14 24.41 10.81
C THR A 62 -36.11 25.51 10.49
N PRO A 63 -34.81 25.30 10.77
CA PRO A 63 -33.80 26.29 10.42
C PRO A 63 -33.89 26.53 8.91
N LYS A 64 -34.12 27.78 8.51
CA LYS A 64 -34.06 28.19 7.10
C LYS A 64 -32.74 27.70 6.52
N SER A 65 -32.81 26.74 5.60
CA SER A 65 -31.67 26.19 4.87
C SER A 65 -30.90 27.34 4.21
N VAL A 66 -29.72 27.66 4.76
CA VAL A 66 -28.81 28.62 4.14
C VAL A 66 -28.28 27.97 2.87
N ALA A 67 -28.41 28.64 1.73
CA ALA A 67 -27.92 28.12 0.45
C ALA A 67 -26.44 27.70 0.58
N PRO A 68 -26.05 26.54 0.00
CA PRO A 68 -24.67 26.06 0.09
C PRO A 68 -23.71 27.06 -0.56
N LEU A 69 -22.60 27.33 0.12
CA LEU A 69 -21.57 28.25 -0.37
C LEU A 69 -21.02 27.79 -1.73
N THR A 70 -20.66 28.75 -2.58
CA THR A 70 -19.86 28.46 -3.80
C THR A 70 -18.44 28.04 -3.43
N LEU A 71 -17.73 27.39 -4.35
CA LEU A 71 -16.33 26.98 -4.13
C LEU A 71 -15.46 28.19 -3.81
N LYS A 72 -15.58 29.26 -4.59
CA LYS A 72 -14.90 30.53 -4.35
C LYS A 72 -15.18 31.10 -2.96
N GLN A 73 -16.45 31.17 -2.54
CA GLN A 73 -16.82 31.67 -1.20
C GLN A 73 -16.25 30.79 -0.07
N LEU A 74 -16.21 29.46 -0.24
CA LEU A 74 -15.58 28.57 0.73
C LEU A 74 -14.11 28.90 0.91
N PHE A 75 -13.41 29.16 -0.19
CA PHE A 75 -11.98 29.48 -0.24
C PHE A 75 -11.68 30.88 0.32
N GLU A 76 -12.42 31.90 -0.11
CA GLU A 76 -12.27 33.29 0.36
C GLU A 76 -12.54 33.45 1.85
N THR A 77 -13.53 32.72 2.40
CA THR A 77 -13.85 32.76 3.84
C THR A 77 -12.98 31.85 4.69
N GLY A 78 -12.11 31.03 4.09
CA GLY A 78 -11.32 30.02 4.79
C GLY A 78 -12.14 28.86 5.37
N LYS A 79 -13.45 28.81 5.14
CA LYS A 79 -14.34 27.75 5.67
C LYS A 79 -14.10 26.39 5.03
N TYR A 80 -13.37 26.33 3.91
CA TYR A 80 -12.98 25.06 3.28
C TYR A 80 -12.19 24.14 4.21
N SER A 81 -11.53 24.63 5.27
CA SER A 81 -10.80 23.79 6.21
C SER A 81 -11.67 23.15 7.30
N ASP A 82 -12.95 23.52 7.40
CA ASP A 82 -13.90 22.92 8.34
C ASP A 82 -14.58 21.70 7.70
N THR A 83 -14.35 20.50 8.25
CA THR A 83 -14.95 19.26 7.74
C THR A 83 -16.47 19.23 7.85
N LYS A 84 -17.08 20.10 8.67
CA LYS A 84 -18.54 20.29 8.69
C LYS A 84 -19.05 20.89 7.38
N GLN A 85 -18.18 21.53 6.60
CA GLN A 85 -18.49 22.04 5.26
C GLN A 85 -18.37 20.99 4.16
N TYR A 86 -18.12 19.71 4.49
CA TYR A 86 -17.99 18.65 3.47
C TYR A 86 -19.18 18.60 2.51
N LYS A 87 -20.42 18.73 3.01
CA LYS A 87 -21.62 18.77 2.15
C LYS A 87 -21.62 19.97 1.20
N SER A 88 -21.24 21.15 1.69
CA SER A 88 -21.13 22.38 0.90
C SER A 88 -20.04 22.26 -0.17
N LEU A 89 -18.87 21.74 0.21
CA LEU A 89 -17.74 21.50 -0.70
C LEU A 89 -18.12 20.49 -1.78
N ARG A 90 -18.72 19.35 -1.39
CA ARG A 90 -19.19 18.32 -2.33
C ARG A 90 -20.19 18.89 -3.32
N ALA A 91 -21.19 19.64 -2.86
CA ALA A 91 -22.18 20.27 -3.73
C ALA A 91 -21.55 21.33 -4.67
N ALA A 92 -20.52 22.05 -4.23
CA ALA A 92 -19.80 22.99 -5.08
C ALA A 92 -18.96 22.29 -6.16
N MET A 93 -18.31 21.18 -5.81
CA MET A 93 -17.55 20.34 -6.75
C MET A 93 -18.47 19.64 -7.75
N GLU A 94 -19.65 19.20 -7.30
CA GLU A 94 -20.69 18.61 -8.16
C GLU A 94 -21.16 19.59 -9.23
N ARG A 95 -21.46 20.85 -8.87
CA ARG A 95 -21.83 21.89 -9.85
C ARG A 95 -20.72 22.11 -10.88
N ARG A 96 -19.47 22.23 -10.41
CA ARG A 96 -18.31 22.39 -11.29
C ARG A 96 -18.15 21.20 -12.24
N PHE A 97 -18.37 19.98 -11.75
CA PHE A 97 -18.33 18.78 -12.57
C PHE A 97 -19.40 18.82 -13.67
N VAL A 98 -20.65 19.13 -13.33
CA VAL A 98 -21.74 19.26 -14.32
C VAL A 98 -21.43 20.34 -15.36
N GLU A 99 -20.94 21.50 -14.93
CA GLU A 99 -20.54 22.60 -15.83
C GLU A 99 -19.41 22.18 -16.78
N ALA A 100 -18.42 21.43 -16.30
CA ALA A 100 -17.27 20.99 -17.09
C ALA A 100 -17.60 19.83 -18.04
N HIS A 101 -18.53 18.96 -17.66
CA HIS A 101 -18.81 17.68 -18.33
C HIS A 101 -20.20 17.59 -18.95
N GLN A 102 -20.86 18.72 -19.23
CA GLN A 102 -22.20 18.72 -19.82
C GLN A 102 -22.26 17.92 -21.13
N ILE A 103 -21.23 18.03 -21.98
CA ILE A 103 -21.14 17.27 -23.24
C ILE A 103 -21.03 15.77 -22.96
N ASP A 104 -20.18 15.36 -22.02
CA ASP A 104 -20.01 13.95 -21.67
C ASP A 104 -21.30 13.35 -21.09
N MET A 105 -22.03 14.13 -20.27
CA MET A 105 -23.33 13.74 -19.73
C MET A 105 -24.38 13.60 -20.82
N ASP A 106 -24.40 14.52 -21.80
CA ASP A 106 -25.33 14.47 -22.93
C ASP A 106 -25.08 13.22 -23.79
N LEU A 107 -23.82 12.90 -24.04
CA LEU A 107 -23.41 11.70 -24.77
C LEU A 107 -23.75 10.43 -24.00
N ALA A 108 -23.39 10.35 -22.72
CA ALA A 108 -23.55 9.15 -21.90
C ALA A 108 -25.02 8.82 -21.62
N PHE A 109 -25.85 9.85 -21.38
CA PHE A 109 -27.24 9.64 -21.01
C PHE A 109 -28.20 9.61 -22.21
N GLY A 110 -27.87 10.31 -23.30
CA GLY A 110 -28.70 10.33 -24.51
C GLY A 110 -30.18 10.57 -24.20
N ASP A 111 -31.03 9.69 -24.73
CA ASP A 111 -32.50 9.77 -24.56
C ASP A 111 -32.96 9.57 -23.11
N ASP A 112 -32.14 8.96 -22.25
CA ASP A 112 -32.47 8.72 -20.84
C ASP A 112 -32.12 9.92 -19.93
N LYS A 113 -31.51 10.99 -20.48
CA LYS A 113 -31.01 12.15 -19.72
C LYS A 113 -32.05 12.73 -18.77
N ASP A 114 -33.28 12.95 -19.23
CA ASP A 114 -34.33 13.55 -18.41
C ASP A 114 -34.75 12.62 -17.26
N ALA A 115 -34.86 11.32 -17.54
CA ALA A 115 -35.27 10.32 -16.56
C ALA A 115 -34.22 10.14 -15.46
N ILE A 116 -32.94 9.99 -15.84
CA ILE A 116 -31.85 9.84 -14.87
C ILE A 116 -31.58 11.15 -14.12
N SER A 117 -31.71 12.31 -14.76
CA SER A 117 -31.57 13.61 -14.08
C SER A 117 -32.63 13.78 -13.00
N LYS A 118 -33.90 13.48 -13.31
CA LYS A 118 -34.98 13.48 -12.32
C LYS A 118 -34.73 12.49 -11.18
N TRP A 119 -34.17 11.32 -11.48
CA TRP A 119 -33.80 10.35 -10.45
C TRP A 119 -32.67 10.89 -9.56
N PHE A 120 -31.64 11.50 -10.14
CA PHE A 120 -30.55 12.11 -9.36
C PHE A 120 -31.02 13.29 -8.50
N ASP A 121 -31.98 14.09 -8.97
CA ASP A 121 -32.57 15.16 -8.17
C ASP A 121 -33.30 14.63 -6.92
N ALA A 122 -33.90 13.45 -7.03
CA ALA A 122 -34.49 12.73 -5.89
C ALA A 122 -33.43 12.06 -4.99
N HIS A 123 -32.21 11.84 -5.50
CA HIS A 123 -31.12 11.15 -4.81
C HIS A 123 -29.80 11.95 -4.83
N PRO A 124 -29.79 13.19 -4.28
CA PRO A 124 -28.66 14.09 -4.40
C PRO A 124 -27.37 13.55 -3.73
N ASP A 125 -27.50 12.72 -2.69
CA ASP A 125 -26.35 12.08 -2.06
C ASP A 125 -25.67 11.05 -3.00
N ILE A 126 -26.46 10.31 -3.79
CA ILE A 126 -25.93 9.34 -4.75
C ILE A 126 -25.29 10.06 -5.94
N ARG A 127 -25.95 11.10 -6.47
CA ARG A 127 -25.38 11.94 -7.54
C ARG A 127 -24.04 12.54 -7.11
N GLY A 128 -24.00 13.16 -5.92
CA GLY A 128 -22.80 13.78 -5.37
C GLY A 128 -21.68 12.76 -5.16
N ASP A 129 -21.98 11.58 -4.62
CA ASP A 129 -20.98 10.51 -4.44
C ASP A 129 -20.45 9.98 -5.79
N LEU A 130 -21.30 9.81 -6.81
CA LEU A 130 -20.87 9.38 -8.15
C LEU A 130 -19.94 10.42 -8.79
N TYR A 131 -20.35 11.69 -8.87
CA TYR A 131 -19.57 12.71 -9.56
C TYR A 131 -18.25 13.00 -8.83
N THR A 132 -18.23 12.88 -7.51
CA THR A 132 -16.98 13.03 -6.75
C THR A 132 -16.11 11.77 -6.70
N ALA A 133 -16.66 10.59 -7.04
CA ALA A 133 -15.85 9.39 -7.23
C ALA A 133 -14.99 9.47 -8.50
N ILE A 134 -15.51 10.09 -9.56
CA ILE A 134 -14.82 10.22 -10.86
C ILE A 134 -13.52 11.02 -10.72
N GLU A 135 -12.42 10.42 -11.15
CA GLU A 135 -11.08 11.02 -11.24
C GLU A 135 -10.77 11.36 -12.69
N GLU A 136 -11.11 12.57 -13.12
CA GLU A 136 -10.96 13.04 -14.51
C GLU A 136 -9.61 12.69 -15.18
N PRO A 137 -8.44 12.70 -14.49
CA PRO A 137 -7.17 12.30 -15.11
C PRO A 137 -7.02 10.80 -15.40
N HIS A 138 -7.91 9.97 -14.87
CA HIS A 138 -7.77 8.50 -14.85
C HIS A 138 -9.02 7.77 -15.35
N ASP A 139 -10.19 8.33 -15.08
CA ASP A 139 -11.49 7.77 -15.43
C ASP A 139 -12.00 8.35 -16.74
N ARG A 140 -12.61 7.51 -17.57
CA ARG A 140 -13.33 7.91 -18.78
C ARG A 140 -14.73 8.39 -18.36
N VAL A 141 -14.88 9.70 -18.17
CA VAL A 141 -16.12 10.33 -17.66
C VAL A 141 -17.39 9.77 -18.33
N THR A 142 -17.47 9.79 -19.66
CA THR A 142 -18.60 9.23 -20.42
C THR A 142 -18.80 7.74 -20.10
N GLY A 143 -17.73 6.94 -20.07
CA GLY A 143 -17.80 5.50 -19.80
C GLY A 143 -18.28 5.17 -18.38
N VAL A 144 -17.88 5.95 -17.37
CA VAL A 144 -18.41 5.81 -16.01
C VAL A 144 -19.92 6.07 -16.01
N LEU A 145 -20.35 7.16 -16.64
CA LEU A 145 -21.76 7.59 -16.67
C LEU A 145 -22.64 6.60 -17.47
N GLU A 146 -22.16 6.10 -18.61
CA GLU A 146 -22.82 5.07 -19.42
C GLU A 146 -23.00 3.78 -18.62
N LEU A 147 -21.95 3.33 -17.94
CA LEU A 147 -22.01 2.10 -17.16
C LEU A 147 -22.93 2.26 -15.95
N PHE A 148 -22.89 3.40 -15.26
CA PHE A 148 -23.83 3.69 -14.17
C PHE A 148 -25.28 3.73 -14.68
N LEU A 149 -25.52 4.37 -15.83
CA LEU A 149 -26.84 4.36 -16.50
C LEU A 149 -27.28 2.94 -16.84
N ALA A 150 -26.41 2.10 -17.38
CA ALA A 150 -26.74 0.71 -17.72
C ALA A 150 -27.18 -0.10 -16.49
N LEU A 151 -26.49 0.08 -15.35
CA LEU A 151 -26.88 -0.52 -14.07
C LEU A 151 -28.24 0.02 -13.60
N TRP A 152 -28.45 1.34 -13.70
CA TRP A 152 -29.70 1.99 -13.30
C TRP A 152 -30.88 1.56 -14.17
N LYS A 153 -30.73 1.47 -15.49
CA LYS A 153 -31.78 1.00 -16.41
C LYS A 153 -32.18 -0.44 -16.14
N ASN A 154 -31.25 -1.27 -15.65
CA ASN A 154 -31.56 -2.65 -15.30
C ASN A 154 -32.48 -2.73 -14.08
N ASP A 155 -32.17 -2.01 -13.00
CA ASP A 155 -33.03 -1.88 -11.82
C ASP A 155 -32.66 -0.63 -10.99
N PRO A 156 -33.44 0.48 -11.08
CA PRO A 156 -33.17 1.71 -10.35
C PRO A 156 -33.19 1.55 -8.83
N LYS A 157 -34.07 0.68 -8.30
CA LYS A 157 -34.21 0.44 -6.85
C LYS A 157 -33.01 -0.32 -6.33
N LEU A 158 -32.47 -1.22 -7.14
CA LEU A 158 -31.28 -1.97 -6.80
C LEU A 158 -30.05 -1.05 -6.76
N VAL A 159 -29.91 -0.13 -7.72
CA VAL A 159 -28.87 0.90 -7.69
C VAL A 159 -29.02 1.80 -6.47
N GLU A 160 -30.23 2.25 -6.13
CA GLU A 160 -30.47 3.06 -4.92
C GLU A 160 -29.97 2.35 -3.66
N LYS A 161 -30.36 1.07 -3.48
CA LYS A 161 -29.99 0.25 -2.33
C LYS A 161 -28.48 -0.07 -2.27
N HIS A 162 -27.84 -0.25 -3.42
CA HIS A 162 -26.45 -0.70 -3.53
C HIS A 162 -25.55 0.32 -4.26
N HIS A 163 -25.80 1.62 -4.10
CA HIS A 163 -25.16 2.67 -4.89
C HIS A 163 -23.63 2.70 -4.74
N GLN A 164 -23.05 2.38 -3.58
CA GLN A 164 -21.60 2.30 -3.42
C GLN A 164 -21.00 1.19 -4.30
N LEU A 165 -21.71 0.07 -4.48
CA LEU A 165 -21.28 -0.99 -5.40
C LEU A 165 -21.44 -0.55 -6.85
N ALA A 166 -22.54 0.13 -7.20
CA ALA A 166 -22.76 0.66 -8.54
C ALA A 166 -21.66 1.67 -8.93
N ILE A 167 -21.30 2.59 -8.02
CA ILE A 167 -20.19 3.54 -8.20
C ILE A 167 -18.87 2.79 -8.38
N ALA A 168 -18.55 1.85 -7.50
CA ALA A 168 -17.31 1.07 -7.60
C ALA A 168 -17.20 0.31 -8.92
N THR A 169 -18.29 -0.33 -9.37
CA THR A 169 -18.36 -0.98 -10.67
C THR A 169 -18.12 0.03 -11.79
N ALA A 170 -18.79 1.18 -11.75
CA ALA A 170 -18.70 2.21 -12.79
C ALA A 170 -17.26 2.76 -12.93
N VAL A 171 -16.61 3.18 -11.84
CA VAL A 171 -15.26 3.77 -11.88
C VAL A 171 -14.12 2.75 -12.02
N THR A 172 -14.40 1.46 -11.95
CA THR A 172 -13.39 0.40 -12.15
C THR A 172 -13.43 -0.15 -13.58
N TRP A 173 -14.64 -0.21 -14.16
CA TRP A 173 -14.89 -0.83 -15.45
C TRP A 173 -15.16 0.16 -16.58
N ASP A 174 -15.17 1.46 -16.27
CA ASP A 174 -15.12 2.49 -17.29
C ASP A 174 -13.92 2.28 -18.20
N ASN A 175 -12.82 1.66 -17.73
CA ASN A 175 -11.65 1.27 -18.52
C ASN A 175 -11.29 -0.22 -18.29
N PRO A 176 -11.66 -1.14 -19.21
CA PRO A 176 -11.41 -2.59 -19.06
C PRO A 176 -9.95 -3.01 -18.88
N GLN A 177 -8.99 -2.14 -19.22
CA GLN A 177 -7.55 -2.35 -19.06
C GLN A 177 -7.10 -2.21 -17.59
N ASN A 178 -7.90 -1.56 -16.74
CA ASN A 178 -7.59 -1.40 -15.32
C ASN A 178 -8.01 -2.63 -14.51
N VAL A 179 -9.00 -3.37 -15.00
CA VAL A 179 -9.50 -4.62 -14.41
C VAL A 179 -8.39 -5.68 -14.38
N TYR A 180 -8.27 -6.41 -13.27
CA TYR A 180 -7.27 -7.46 -13.11
C TYR A 180 -7.37 -8.52 -14.21
N ASP A 181 -6.29 -8.66 -14.97
CA ASP A 181 -6.13 -9.63 -16.05
C ASP A 181 -5.15 -10.73 -15.64
N TYR A 182 -5.66 -11.96 -15.57
CA TYR A 182 -4.90 -13.16 -15.21
C TYR A 182 -4.47 -13.99 -16.44
N THR A 183 -4.66 -13.49 -17.66
CA THR A 183 -4.26 -14.18 -18.91
C THR A 183 -2.78 -14.53 -18.91
N GLY A 184 -1.92 -13.64 -18.41
CA GLY A 184 -0.48 -13.89 -18.29
C GLY A 184 -0.15 -15.13 -17.43
N HIS A 185 -0.97 -15.46 -16.44
CA HIS A 185 -0.77 -16.65 -15.61
C HIS A 185 -1.12 -17.93 -16.35
N ALA A 186 -2.16 -17.92 -17.21
CA ALA A 186 -2.51 -19.04 -18.07
C ALA A 186 -1.45 -19.28 -19.15
N VAL A 187 -0.97 -18.21 -19.79
CA VAL A 187 0.14 -18.28 -20.77
C VAL A 187 1.38 -18.89 -20.14
N ARG A 188 1.74 -18.47 -18.92
CA ARG A 188 2.90 -18.99 -18.19
C ARG A 188 2.84 -20.50 -17.95
N THR A 189 1.65 -21.07 -17.78
CA THR A 189 1.47 -22.52 -17.57
C THR A 189 1.12 -23.29 -18.84
N GLY A 190 0.96 -22.61 -19.99
CA GLY A 190 0.44 -23.24 -21.21
C GLY A 190 -0.99 -23.77 -21.04
N SER A 191 -1.79 -23.10 -20.22
CA SER A 191 -3.20 -23.44 -19.97
C SER A 191 -4.12 -22.67 -20.91
N THR A 192 -5.33 -23.19 -21.11
CA THR A 192 -6.36 -22.54 -21.93
C THR A 192 -7.18 -21.58 -21.07
N MET A 193 -7.30 -20.33 -21.48
CA MET A 193 -8.20 -19.39 -20.82
C MET A 193 -9.67 -19.77 -21.05
N PRO A 194 -10.57 -19.51 -20.08
CA PRO A 194 -12.01 -19.54 -20.36
C PRO A 194 -12.37 -18.68 -21.57
N GLY A 195 -13.39 -19.07 -22.32
CA GLY A 195 -13.85 -18.30 -23.48
C GLY A 195 -14.28 -16.88 -23.10
N GLU A 196 -14.14 -15.91 -24.02
CA GLU A 196 -14.48 -14.50 -23.73
C GLU A 196 -15.92 -14.31 -23.25
N THR A 197 -16.87 -15.11 -23.75
CA THR A 197 -18.28 -15.07 -23.34
C THR A 197 -18.54 -15.65 -21.96
N GLU A 198 -17.57 -16.37 -21.37
CA GLU A 198 -17.66 -16.92 -20.01
C GLU A 198 -17.12 -15.95 -18.96
N LEU A 199 -16.23 -15.04 -19.36
CA LEU A 199 -15.66 -14.03 -18.48
C LEU A 199 -16.76 -13.07 -18.02
N VAL A 200 -16.78 -12.78 -16.72
CA VAL A 200 -17.77 -11.85 -16.16
C VAL A 200 -17.44 -10.42 -16.58
N ASP A 201 -18.47 -9.66 -16.96
CA ASP A 201 -18.39 -8.24 -17.27
C ASP A 201 -18.72 -7.38 -16.03
N ALA A 202 -18.81 -6.06 -16.23
CA ALA A 202 -19.13 -5.12 -15.17
C ALA A 202 -20.52 -5.38 -14.54
N VAL A 203 -21.54 -5.58 -15.38
CA VAL A 203 -22.92 -5.81 -14.95
C VAL A 203 -23.05 -7.15 -14.22
N GLY A 204 -22.41 -8.21 -14.73
CA GLY A 204 -22.36 -9.51 -14.09
C GLY A 204 -21.67 -9.46 -12.73
N ASN A 205 -20.63 -8.63 -12.56
CA ASN A 205 -20.00 -8.42 -11.26
C ASN A 205 -20.96 -7.77 -10.24
N PHE A 206 -21.64 -6.71 -10.66
CA PHE A 206 -22.64 -6.03 -9.85
C PHE A 206 -23.76 -6.98 -9.42
N ARG A 207 -24.37 -7.70 -10.37
CA ARG A 207 -25.48 -8.63 -10.11
C ARG A 207 -25.07 -9.78 -9.22
N TYR A 208 -23.92 -10.41 -9.47
CA TYR A 208 -23.48 -11.56 -8.70
C TYR A 208 -23.39 -11.24 -7.20
N LEU A 209 -22.79 -10.10 -6.82
CA LEU A 209 -22.60 -9.77 -5.40
C LEU A 209 -23.95 -9.57 -4.69
N ILE A 210 -24.92 -8.99 -5.37
CA ILE A 210 -26.27 -8.75 -4.86
C ILE A 210 -27.05 -10.06 -4.74
N GLU A 211 -27.08 -10.85 -5.79
CA GLU A 211 -27.80 -12.14 -5.84
C GLU A 211 -27.26 -13.12 -4.78
N ASN A 212 -25.98 -12.96 -4.40
CA ASN A 212 -25.31 -13.79 -3.42
C ASN A 212 -25.08 -13.10 -2.06
N GLU A 213 -25.69 -11.93 -1.79
CA GLU A 213 -25.45 -11.08 -0.61
C GLU A 213 -25.44 -11.89 0.70
N LYS A 214 -26.40 -12.82 0.86
CA LYS A 214 -26.58 -13.63 2.08
C LYS A 214 -25.53 -14.73 2.28
N ALA A 215 -24.83 -15.11 1.22
CA ALA A 215 -23.95 -16.28 1.19
C ALA A 215 -22.46 -15.91 1.08
N ILE A 216 -22.15 -14.63 0.92
CA ILE A 216 -20.78 -14.09 0.88
C ILE A 216 -20.52 -13.21 2.11
N ALA A 217 -19.33 -12.60 2.23
CA ALA A 217 -18.93 -11.86 3.43
C ALA A 217 -19.98 -10.80 3.82
N PRO A 218 -20.65 -10.90 4.99
CA PRO A 218 -21.87 -10.14 5.27
C PRO A 218 -21.69 -8.61 5.38
N HIS A 219 -20.43 -8.15 5.40
CA HIS A 219 -20.07 -6.76 5.66
C HIS A 219 -19.72 -5.95 4.41
N TRP A 220 -19.61 -6.56 3.22
CA TRP A 220 -19.25 -5.81 2.01
C TRP A 220 -20.23 -4.67 1.71
N LYS A 221 -21.52 -4.84 2.05
CA LYS A 221 -22.57 -3.83 1.85
C LYS A 221 -22.39 -2.54 2.66
N HIS A 222 -21.56 -2.58 3.70
CA HIS A 222 -21.24 -1.40 4.52
C HIS A 222 -19.95 -0.73 4.07
N LEU A 223 -19.24 -1.31 3.10
CA LEU A 223 -18.04 -0.71 2.55
C LEU A 223 -18.40 0.39 1.57
N PRO A 224 -17.64 1.50 1.59
CA PRO A 224 -17.78 2.54 0.60
C PRO A 224 -17.11 2.10 -0.70
N TRP A 225 -17.43 2.79 -1.80
CA TRP A 225 -17.01 2.40 -3.14
C TRP A 225 -15.49 2.24 -3.26
N GLU A 226 -14.70 3.04 -2.52
CA GLU A 226 -13.24 3.00 -2.52
C GLU A 226 -12.65 1.66 -2.03
N PHE A 227 -13.38 0.89 -1.22
CA PHE A 227 -12.99 -0.48 -0.87
C PHE A 227 -13.52 -1.49 -1.90
N LEU A 228 -14.71 -1.24 -2.45
CA LEU A 228 -15.39 -2.16 -3.35
C LEU A 228 -14.74 -2.23 -4.74
N VAL A 229 -13.96 -1.23 -5.15
CA VAL A 229 -13.14 -1.31 -6.37
C VAL A 229 -12.20 -2.53 -6.34
N PHE A 230 -11.73 -2.96 -5.17
CA PHE A 230 -10.88 -4.15 -4.98
C PHE A 230 -11.67 -5.46 -4.85
N VAL A 231 -12.99 -5.41 -5.05
CA VAL A 231 -13.87 -6.58 -5.11
C VAL A 231 -14.30 -6.84 -6.54
N VAL A 232 -14.65 -5.78 -7.28
CA VAL A 232 -15.26 -5.88 -8.62
C VAL A 232 -14.25 -5.92 -9.76
N ASP A 233 -12.97 -5.69 -9.49
CA ASP A 233 -11.90 -5.61 -10.48
C ASP A 233 -11.42 -6.99 -10.98
N HIS A 234 -12.31 -7.84 -11.47
CA HIS A 234 -11.89 -9.13 -12.04
C HIS A 234 -12.90 -9.73 -13.02
N LYS A 235 -12.38 -10.57 -13.92
CA LYS A 235 -13.15 -11.26 -14.99
C LYS A 235 -13.51 -12.72 -14.67
N THR A 236 -13.43 -13.15 -13.41
CA THR A 236 -13.70 -14.56 -13.02
C THR A 236 -15.12 -15.01 -13.43
N PRO A 237 -15.26 -16.06 -14.26
CA PRO A 237 -16.54 -16.63 -14.67
C PRO A 237 -17.48 -16.97 -13.51
N ILE A 238 -18.79 -16.78 -13.71
CA ILE A 238 -19.82 -17.01 -12.68
C ILE A 238 -19.81 -18.46 -12.14
N ALA A 239 -19.55 -19.44 -13.01
CA ALA A 239 -19.41 -20.85 -12.62
C ALA A 239 -18.25 -21.05 -11.63
N GLU A 240 -17.11 -20.40 -11.89
CA GLU A 240 -15.94 -20.44 -11.00
C GLU A 240 -16.19 -19.71 -9.68
N ARG A 241 -16.91 -18.57 -9.71
CA ARG A 241 -17.29 -17.87 -8.47
C ARG A 241 -18.22 -18.73 -7.61
N SER A 242 -19.18 -19.41 -8.22
CA SER A 242 -20.06 -20.36 -7.54
C SER A 242 -19.30 -21.53 -6.92
N TRP A 243 -18.31 -22.07 -7.64
CA TRP A 243 -17.37 -23.05 -7.12
C TRP A 243 -16.58 -22.48 -5.93
N ALA A 244 -16.06 -21.26 -6.05
CA ALA A 244 -15.26 -20.59 -5.01
C ALA A 244 -16.04 -20.43 -3.71
N ARG A 245 -17.34 -20.10 -3.77
CA ARG A 245 -18.20 -20.06 -2.56
C ARG A 245 -18.32 -21.42 -1.90
N THR A 246 -18.54 -22.47 -2.69
CA THR A 246 -18.65 -23.85 -2.17
C THR A 246 -17.33 -24.31 -1.56
N TYR A 247 -16.21 -23.94 -2.16
CA TYR A 247 -14.88 -24.19 -1.62
C TYR A 247 -14.66 -23.41 -0.30
N ALA A 248 -14.96 -22.11 -0.28
CA ALA A 248 -14.79 -21.25 0.88
C ALA A 248 -15.70 -21.64 2.06
N SER A 249 -16.93 -22.12 1.79
CA SER A 249 -17.85 -22.57 2.83
C SER A 249 -17.45 -23.90 3.49
N ARG A 250 -16.67 -24.73 2.79
CA ARG A 250 -16.15 -26.01 3.29
C ARG A 250 -14.79 -25.87 3.95
N THR A 251 -14.05 -24.83 3.58
CA THR A 251 -12.75 -24.50 4.16
C THR A 251 -12.93 -23.48 5.28
N ASN A 252 -11.90 -23.28 6.10
CA ASN A 252 -11.96 -22.34 7.23
C ASN A 252 -12.47 -20.96 6.73
N PRO A 253 -13.42 -20.30 7.43
CA PRO A 253 -13.92 -18.97 7.03
C PRO A 253 -12.83 -17.89 6.97
N LEU A 254 -11.66 -18.14 7.56
CA LEU A 254 -10.52 -17.23 7.50
C LEU A 254 -9.66 -17.50 6.24
N PRO A 255 -9.44 -16.49 5.39
CA PRO A 255 -8.68 -16.62 4.14
C PRO A 255 -7.21 -17.03 4.28
N THR A 256 -6.67 -17.07 5.50
CA THR A 256 -5.25 -17.28 5.83
C THR A 256 -4.63 -18.57 5.31
N ARG A 257 -5.45 -19.56 4.94
CA ARG A 257 -4.97 -20.87 4.44
C ARG A 257 -5.07 -21.05 2.93
N TRP A 258 -5.91 -20.27 2.24
CA TRP A 258 -6.22 -20.52 0.83
C TRP A 258 -4.99 -20.44 -0.09
N TYR A 259 -3.98 -19.64 0.29
CA TYR A 259 -2.74 -19.51 -0.48
C TYR A 259 -1.95 -20.84 -0.51
N GLY A 260 -1.88 -21.53 0.62
CA GLY A 260 -1.18 -22.82 0.74
C GLY A 260 -1.98 -24.01 0.21
N ASP A 261 -3.27 -23.83 -0.10
CA ASP A 261 -4.14 -24.90 -0.63
C ASP A 261 -3.87 -25.22 -2.10
N VAL A 262 -3.18 -24.33 -2.81
CA VAL A 262 -2.69 -24.53 -4.17
C VAL A 262 -1.31 -25.20 -4.09
N PRO A 263 -1.16 -26.44 -4.58
CA PRO A 263 0.13 -27.14 -4.55
C PRO A 263 1.22 -26.36 -5.28
N TYR A 264 2.42 -26.30 -4.71
CA TYR A 264 3.53 -25.63 -5.37
C TYR A 264 4.11 -26.50 -6.51
N ASP A 265 4.20 -25.93 -7.72
CA ASP A 265 4.76 -26.59 -8.89
C ASP A 265 6.27 -26.30 -9.03
N TYR A 266 7.07 -27.07 -8.29
CA TYR A 266 8.53 -27.01 -8.39
C TYR A 266 9.06 -27.43 -9.77
N THR A 267 8.28 -28.21 -10.54
CA THR A 267 8.68 -28.60 -11.90
C THR A 267 8.67 -27.38 -12.81
N LEU A 268 7.60 -26.58 -12.76
CA LEU A 268 7.53 -25.29 -13.46
C LEU A 268 8.66 -24.35 -13.02
N LEU A 269 8.87 -24.17 -11.70
CA LEU A 269 9.93 -23.30 -11.20
C LEU A 269 11.33 -23.73 -11.71
N ASN A 270 11.65 -25.02 -11.61
CA ASN A 270 12.95 -25.53 -12.04
C ASN A 270 13.15 -25.41 -13.55
N ALA A 271 12.09 -25.61 -14.33
CA ALA A 271 12.13 -25.44 -15.77
C ALA A 271 12.35 -23.97 -16.16
N GLU A 272 11.68 -23.02 -15.50
CA GLU A 272 11.93 -21.58 -15.71
C GLU A 272 13.38 -21.19 -15.38
N ILE A 273 13.94 -21.71 -14.29
CA ILE A 273 15.35 -21.51 -13.93
C ILE A 273 16.27 -22.08 -15.02
N ALA A 274 15.95 -23.27 -15.54
CA ALA A 274 16.69 -23.93 -16.61
C ALA A 274 16.41 -23.34 -18.01
N LYS A 275 15.46 -22.40 -18.14
CA LYS A 275 14.92 -21.88 -19.41
C LYS A 275 14.31 -22.96 -20.31
N ASP A 276 13.70 -23.97 -19.70
CA ASP A 276 12.86 -25.00 -20.34
C ASP A 276 11.38 -24.63 -20.16
N SER A 277 10.58 -24.72 -21.23
CA SER A 277 9.26 -24.05 -21.32
C SER A 277 8.05 -24.98 -21.28
N LYS A 278 8.21 -26.30 -21.11
CA LYS A 278 7.13 -27.28 -21.40
C LYS A 278 6.76 -28.26 -20.28
N THR A 279 6.81 -27.86 -19.02
CA THR A 279 6.70 -28.83 -17.90
C THR A 279 5.72 -28.45 -16.78
N ALA A 280 4.88 -27.43 -16.97
CA ALA A 280 3.86 -27.06 -15.99
C ALA A 280 2.82 -28.19 -15.83
N LYS A 281 2.39 -28.45 -14.58
CA LYS A 281 1.30 -29.40 -14.31
C LYS A 281 -0.05 -28.98 -14.88
N LEU A 282 -0.22 -27.68 -15.09
CA LEU A 282 -1.40 -27.06 -15.68
C LEU A 282 -1.37 -27.01 -17.23
N LEU A 283 -0.33 -27.56 -17.87
CA LEU A 283 -0.19 -27.57 -19.33
C LEU A 283 -1.38 -28.28 -20.00
N GLY A 284 -2.02 -27.59 -20.94
CA GLY A 284 -3.17 -28.12 -21.69
C GLY A 284 -4.47 -28.26 -20.89
N GLN A 285 -4.49 -27.81 -19.62
CA GLN A 285 -5.71 -27.72 -18.81
C GLN A 285 -6.36 -26.35 -18.96
N ASP A 286 -7.66 -26.25 -18.65
CA ASP A 286 -8.33 -24.95 -18.54
C ASP A 286 -7.85 -24.20 -17.29
N TYR A 287 -7.61 -22.89 -17.43
CA TYR A 287 -7.12 -22.03 -16.36
C TYR A 287 -8.26 -21.57 -15.44
N THR A 288 -8.78 -22.52 -14.65
CA THR A 288 -9.87 -22.30 -13.69
C THR A 288 -9.39 -22.43 -12.25
N LEU A 289 -10.09 -21.82 -11.29
CA LEU A 289 -9.84 -21.93 -9.85
C LEU A 289 -9.79 -23.40 -9.39
N ALA A 290 -10.70 -24.23 -9.91
CA ALA A 290 -10.73 -25.66 -9.59
C ALA A 290 -9.46 -26.38 -10.06
N ASN A 291 -8.98 -26.06 -11.26
CA ASN A 291 -7.76 -26.66 -11.81
C ASN A 291 -6.50 -26.11 -11.15
N ILE A 292 -6.41 -24.80 -10.90
CA ILE A 292 -5.28 -24.22 -10.16
C ILE A 292 -5.15 -24.89 -8.79
N LYS A 293 -6.26 -25.08 -8.07
CA LYS A 293 -6.26 -25.81 -6.79
C LYS A 293 -5.80 -27.27 -6.93
N SER A 294 -6.17 -27.95 -8.02
CA SER A 294 -5.92 -29.39 -8.18
C SER A 294 -4.51 -29.70 -8.69
N TYR A 295 -4.04 -28.96 -9.69
CA TYR A 295 -2.76 -29.19 -10.36
C TYR A 295 -1.62 -28.34 -9.78
N GLY A 296 -1.95 -27.19 -9.19
CA GLY A 296 -0.98 -26.30 -8.58
C GLY A 296 -0.42 -25.24 -9.52
N GLY A 297 0.63 -24.56 -9.05
CA GLY A 297 1.37 -23.55 -9.78
C GLY A 297 2.46 -22.95 -8.89
N VAL A 298 3.09 -21.86 -9.31
CA VAL A 298 4.07 -21.14 -8.46
C VAL A 298 3.37 -20.05 -7.64
N CYS A 299 4.13 -19.25 -6.90
CA CYS A 299 3.60 -18.18 -6.04
C CYS A 299 2.59 -17.25 -6.73
N ALA A 300 2.78 -16.96 -8.02
CA ALA A 300 1.84 -16.18 -8.82
C ALA A 300 0.45 -16.84 -8.90
N HIS A 301 0.38 -18.15 -9.13
CA HIS A 301 -0.88 -18.89 -9.21
C HIS A 301 -1.56 -19.01 -7.86
N GLN A 302 -0.79 -19.14 -6.77
CA GLN A 302 -1.32 -19.15 -5.41
C GLN A 302 -1.96 -17.79 -5.06
N ALA A 303 -1.29 -16.68 -5.42
CA ALA A 303 -1.81 -15.32 -5.24
C ALA A 303 -3.03 -15.04 -6.13
N ASP A 304 -3.01 -15.46 -7.40
CA ASP A 304 -4.14 -15.33 -8.32
C ASP A 304 -5.39 -16.09 -7.83
N PHE A 305 -5.21 -17.36 -7.46
CA PHE A 305 -6.26 -18.21 -6.91
C PHE A 305 -6.92 -17.54 -5.70
N THR A 306 -6.11 -17.10 -4.75
CA THR A 306 -6.62 -16.49 -3.52
C THR A 306 -7.31 -15.16 -3.75
N ALA A 307 -6.77 -14.29 -4.60
CA ALA A 307 -7.41 -13.04 -4.97
C ALA A 307 -8.78 -13.28 -5.61
N ARG A 308 -8.87 -14.18 -6.60
CA ARG A 308 -10.13 -14.49 -7.30
C ARG A 308 -11.14 -15.20 -6.39
N VAL A 309 -10.72 -16.06 -5.46
CA VAL A 309 -11.60 -16.66 -4.43
C VAL A 309 -12.11 -15.59 -3.46
N GLY A 310 -11.22 -14.74 -2.94
CA GLY A 310 -11.59 -13.65 -2.02
C GLY A 310 -12.60 -12.69 -2.62
N LYS A 311 -12.37 -12.22 -3.85
CA LYS A 311 -13.30 -11.37 -4.60
C LYS A 311 -14.65 -12.06 -4.87
N SER A 312 -14.65 -13.37 -5.11
CA SER A 312 -15.88 -14.17 -5.24
C SER A 312 -16.69 -14.27 -3.94
N MET A 313 -16.04 -14.04 -2.79
CA MET A 313 -16.63 -13.96 -1.45
C MET A 313 -16.91 -12.52 -0.99
N GLY A 314 -16.76 -11.52 -1.86
CA GLY A 314 -16.97 -10.11 -1.50
C GLY A 314 -15.89 -9.54 -0.57
N VAL A 315 -14.71 -10.16 -0.51
CA VAL A 315 -13.58 -9.68 0.30
C VAL A 315 -12.71 -8.76 -0.58
N PRO A 316 -12.52 -7.48 -0.21
CA PRO A 316 -11.59 -6.61 -0.92
C PRO A 316 -10.17 -7.17 -0.82
N GLY A 317 -9.54 -7.43 -1.95
CA GLY A 317 -8.19 -8.00 -1.96
C GLY A 317 -7.55 -7.96 -3.32
N TYR A 318 -6.22 -8.03 -3.33
CA TYR A 318 -5.43 -7.76 -4.53
C TYR A 318 -4.20 -8.67 -4.61
N TYR A 319 -3.93 -9.09 -5.84
CA TYR A 319 -2.68 -9.72 -6.21
C TYR A 319 -1.54 -8.72 -6.00
N CYS A 320 -0.53 -9.13 -5.25
CA CYS A 320 0.70 -8.38 -5.04
C CYS A 320 1.85 -9.11 -5.69
N SER A 321 2.79 -8.37 -6.26
CA SER A 321 4.09 -8.92 -6.67
C SER A 321 5.22 -8.03 -6.21
N GLY A 322 6.39 -8.59 -5.95
CA GLY A 322 7.56 -7.84 -5.56
C GLY A 322 8.83 -8.58 -5.90
N LYS A 323 9.95 -7.97 -5.59
CA LYS A 323 11.27 -8.56 -5.79
C LYS A 323 12.08 -8.50 -4.51
N THR A 324 12.92 -9.51 -4.28
CA THR A 324 13.94 -9.48 -3.24
C THR A 324 15.00 -8.44 -3.58
N ASP A 325 15.91 -8.24 -2.63
CA ASP A 325 17.14 -7.46 -2.82
C ASP A 325 18.04 -8.00 -3.95
N THR A 326 17.95 -9.29 -4.25
CA THR A 326 18.67 -10.00 -5.30
C THR A 326 17.91 -10.08 -6.62
N GLY A 327 16.72 -9.47 -6.69
CA GLY A 327 15.91 -9.39 -7.91
C GLY A 327 14.97 -10.58 -8.14
N VAL A 328 14.92 -11.55 -7.22
CA VAL A 328 14.03 -12.71 -7.29
C VAL A 328 12.58 -12.26 -7.14
N GLY A 329 11.75 -12.57 -8.14
CA GLY A 329 10.34 -12.21 -8.13
C GLY A 329 9.52 -13.12 -7.22
N HIS A 330 8.53 -12.54 -6.56
CA HIS A 330 7.54 -13.27 -5.77
C HIS A 330 6.18 -12.61 -5.85
N ALA A 331 5.14 -13.38 -5.57
CA ALA A 331 3.78 -12.91 -5.54
C ALA A 331 3.09 -13.38 -4.26
N TRP A 332 2.19 -12.57 -3.74
CA TRP A 332 1.41 -12.87 -2.55
C TRP A 332 0.06 -12.18 -2.66
N TRP A 333 -0.83 -12.50 -1.73
CA TRP A 333 -2.14 -11.89 -1.69
C TRP A 333 -2.27 -10.98 -0.46
N MET A 334 -2.87 -9.82 -0.65
CA MET A 334 -3.27 -8.95 0.44
C MET A 334 -4.76 -8.69 0.40
N TYR A 335 -5.37 -8.57 1.57
CA TYR A 335 -6.81 -8.37 1.68
C TYR A 335 -7.20 -7.59 2.93
N VAL A 336 -8.39 -7.02 2.85
CA VAL A 336 -9.07 -6.34 3.95
C VAL A 336 -9.78 -7.39 4.80
N HIS A 337 -9.19 -7.68 5.96
CA HIS A 337 -9.85 -8.48 6.99
C HIS A 337 -10.74 -7.56 7.82
N LEU A 338 -12.02 -7.51 7.46
CA LEU A 338 -13.03 -6.76 8.21
C LEU A 338 -13.27 -7.42 9.56
N THR A 339 -13.11 -6.64 10.64
CA THR A 339 -13.49 -7.08 11.99
C THR A 339 -14.88 -6.56 12.36
N SER A 340 -15.25 -5.37 11.88
CA SER A 340 -16.62 -4.86 11.89
C SER A 340 -16.80 -3.75 10.84
N ALA A 341 -18.01 -3.60 10.31
CA ALA A 341 -18.34 -2.50 9.41
C ALA A 341 -19.77 -2.02 9.66
N SER A 342 -19.94 -0.71 9.76
CA SER A 342 -21.21 0.02 9.76
C SER A 342 -21.14 1.18 8.76
N ALA A 343 -22.24 1.91 8.57
CA ALA A 343 -22.27 3.07 7.69
C ALA A 343 -21.24 4.16 8.07
N ASP A 344 -20.94 4.29 9.37
CA ASP A 344 -20.11 5.36 9.93
C ASP A 344 -18.69 4.92 10.31
N ARG A 345 -18.45 3.62 10.49
CA ARG A 345 -17.15 3.11 10.95
C ARG A 345 -16.81 1.78 10.31
N ILE A 346 -15.57 1.67 9.83
CA ILE A 346 -15.01 0.43 9.30
C ILE A 346 -13.81 0.08 10.16
N GLN A 347 -13.88 -1.06 10.83
CA GLN A 347 -12.74 -1.64 11.54
C GLN A 347 -12.23 -2.82 10.74
N PHE A 348 -10.94 -2.77 10.44
CA PHE A 348 -10.31 -3.79 9.64
C PHE A 348 -8.83 -3.88 9.95
N ARG A 349 -8.23 -4.97 9.51
CA ARG A 349 -6.78 -5.13 9.38
C ARG A 349 -6.46 -5.46 7.94
N LEU A 350 -5.28 -5.07 7.51
CA LEU A 350 -4.74 -5.55 6.24
C LEU A 350 -3.85 -6.74 6.53
N GLU A 351 -4.19 -7.83 5.87
CA GLU A 351 -3.50 -9.08 6.02
C GLU A 351 -2.73 -9.37 4.73
N SER A 352 -1.54 -9.94 4.87
CA SER A 352 -0.67 -10.31 3.76
C SER A 352 -0.30 -11.78 3.90
N ILE A 353 -0.77 -12.61 2.97
CA ILE A 353 -0.60 -14.06 2.99
C ILE A 353 0.28 -14.47 1.83
N GLY A 354 1.27 -15.30 2.12
CA GLY A 354 2.24 -15.77 1.14
C GLY A 354 3.49 -14.89 1.05
N ARG A 355 3.56 -13.77 1.78
CA ARG A 355 4.75 -12.91 1.80
C ARG A 355 5.84 -13.46 2.73
N TYR A 356 6.95 -13.92 2.15
CA TYR A 356 8.10 -14.46 2.88
C TYR A 356 8.98 -13.34 3.44
N ARG A 357 8.86 -13.03 4.74
CA ARG A 357 9.60 -11.91 5.37
C ARG A 357 11.10 -12.17 5.42
N GLU A 358 11.49 -13.43 5.54
CA GLU A 358 12.86 -13.92 5.53
C GLU A 358 13.59 -13.62 4.21
N MET A 359 12.85 -13.43 3.11
CA MET A 359 13.38 -13.07 1.78
C MET A 359 13.29 -11.56 1.49
N GLN A 360 13.03 -10.73 2.51
CA GLN A 360 13.11 -9.28 2.39
C GLN A 360 12.16 -8.64 1.35
N PHE A 361 10.99 -9.24 1.08
CA PHE A 361 9.92 -8.62 0.29
C PHE A 361 9.22 -7.48 1.07
N TYR A 362 9.93 -6.37 1.29
CA TYR A 362 9.47 -5.26 2.13
C TYR A 362 8.19 -4.60 1.59
N THR A 363 8.14 -4.39 0.29
CA THR A 363 7.03 -3.80 -0.46
C THR A 363 6.67 -4.69 -1.64
N GLY A 364 5.46 -4.50 -2.14
CA GLY A 364 5.03 -5.05 -3.42
C GLY A 364 4.27 -4.04 -4.22
N ASP A 365 4.19 -4.35 -5.49
CA ASP A 365 3.46 -3.66 -6.50
C ASP A 365 2.05 -4.22 -6.62
N VAL A 366 1.10 -3.31 -6.67
CA VAL A 366 -0.32 -3.59 -6.85
C VAL A 366 -0.89 -2.63 -7.87
N ARG A 367 -1.91 -3.06 -8.60
CA ARG A 367 -2.63 -2.17 -9.53
C ARG A 367 -3.81 -1.56 -8.77
N ASN A 368 -3.92 -0.23 -8.76
CA ASN A 368 -5.13 0.46 -8.33
C ASN A 368 -6.23 0.21 -9.38
N PRO A 369 -7.35 -0.43 -9.03
CA PRO A 369 -8.36 -0.79 -10.01
C PRO A 369 -9.12 0.38 -10.65
N GLN A 370 -9.24 1.50 -9.95
CA GLN A 370 -9.85 2.69 -10.53
C GLN A 370 -8.87 3.33 -11.53
N THR A 371 -7.68 3.68 -11.07
CA THR A 371 -6.76 4.49 -11.89
C THR A 371 -5.92 3.68 -12.88
N GLY A 372 -5.89 2.35 -12.74
CA GLY A 372 -5.00 1.46 -13.48
C GLY A 372 -3.52 1.61 -13.12
N GLN A 373 -3.17 2.54 -12.24
CA GLN A 373 -1.78 2.83 -11.90
C GLN A 373 -1.20 1.76 -10.99
N LYS A 374 0.10 1.55 -11.16
CA LYS A 374 0.90 0.71 -10.28
C LYS A 374 1.24 1.51 -9.01
N VAL A 375 0.83 1.03 -7.86
CA VAL A 375 1.08 1.62 -6.55
C VAL A 375 1.74 0.61 -5.62
N LEU A 376 2.36 1.08 -4.53
CA LEU A 376 2.87 0.16 -3.51
C LEU A 376 1.71 -0.37 -2.66
N ASP A 377 1.78 -1.65 -2.32
CA ASP A 377 0.85 -2.27 -1.39
C ASP A 377 0.80 -1.55 -0.04
N ARG A 378 1.93 -1.00 0.43
CA ARG A 378 2.03 -0.16 1.63
C ARG A 378 1.32 1.18 1.51
N ASP A 379 1.29 1.79 0.32
CA ASP A 379 0.54 3.02 0.08
C ASP A 379 -0.96 2.75 0.09
N LEU A 380 -1.36 1.65 -0.56
CA LEU A 380 -2.73 1.19 -0.52
C LEU A 380 -3.17 0.88 0.92
N GLU A 381 -2.29 0.25 1.70
CA GLU A 381 -2.53 -0.02 3.11
C GLU A 381 -2.79 1.27 3.90
N ARG A 382 -1.95 2.28 3.72
CA ARG A 382 -2.16 3.59 4.34
C ARG A 382 -3.47 4.23 3.89
N MET A 383 -3.73 4.27 2.58
CA MET A 383 -4.92 4.90 1.99
C MET A 383 -6.22 4.30 2.56
N LEU A 384 -6.34 2.97 2.54
CA LEU A 384 -7.50 2.29 3.11
C LEU A 384 -7.61 2.54 4.62
N THR A 385 -6.47 2.56 5.35
CA THR A 385 -6.49 2.79 6.82
C THR A 385 -7.05 4.17 7.15
N VAL A 386 -6.61 5.18 6.40
CA VAL A 386 -7.06 6.57 6.55
C VAL A 386 -8.54 6.69 6.24
N LEU A 387 -8.98 6.07 5.14
CA LEU A 387 -10.37 6.06 4.73
C LEU A 387 -11.28 5.37 5.76
N GLY A 388 -10.88 4.20 6.27
CA GLY A 388 -11.66 3.45 7.26
C GLY A 388 -11.75 4.15 8.63
N ASN A 389 -10.72 4.91 9.00
CA ASN A 389 -10.69 5.69 10.24
C ASN A 389 -11.52 6.98 10.15
N ASN A 390 -11.43 7.72 9.04
CA ASN A 390 -12.16 8.98 8.84
C ASN A 390 -12.46 9.26 7.37
N LYS A 391 -13.51 8.59 6.86
CA LYS A 391 -13.99 8.72 5.48
C LYS A 391 -14.25 10.16 5.06
N THR A 392 -14.93 10.93 5.92
CA THR A 392 -15.28 12.32 5.62
C THR A 392 -14.04 13.18 5.45
N ALA A 393 -13.07 13.11 6.36
CA ALA A 393 -11.82 13.87 6.23
C ALA A 393 -11.06 13.47 4.96
N CYS A 394 -10.98 12.17 4.65
CA CYS A 394 -10.32 11.67 3.45
C CYS A 394 -10.95 12.23 2.15
N ARG A 395 -12.28 12.07 1.99
CA ARG A 395 -13.01 12.61 0.83
C ARG A 395 -12.93 14.13 0.76
N HIS A 396 -13.05 14.81 1.91
CA HIS A 396 -12.95 16.26 2.00
C HIS A 396 -11.59 16.77 1.49
N THR A 397 -10.48 16.19 1.95
CA THR A 397 -9.16 16.63 1.49
C THR A 397 -8.88 16.28 0.03
N ARG A 398 -9.37 15.14 -0.48
CA ARG A 398 -9.27 14.84 -1.93
C ARG A 398 -9.97 15.90 -2.77
N LEU A 399 -11.19 16.32 -2.38
CA LEU A 399 -11.90 17.39 -3.07
C LEU A 399 -11.17 18.73 -3.01
N LEU A 400 -10.60 19.07 -1.85
CA LEU A 400 -9.76 20.26 -1.71
C LEU A 400 -8.56 20.22 -2.66
N MET A 401 -7.86 19.09 -2.74
CA MET A 401 -6.69 18.95 -3.61
C MET A 401 -7.06 18.97 -5.10
N ARG A 402 -8.22 18.44 -5.50
CA ARG A 402 -8.74 18.62 -6.88
C ARG A 402 -9.05 20.08 -7.21
N ALA A 403 -9.51 20.85 -6.22
CA ALA A 403 -9.78 22.28 -6.38
C ALA A 403 -8.53 23.17 -6.26
N TYR A 404 -7.39 22.63 -5.81
CA TYR A 404 -6.20 23.38 -5.43
C TYR A 404 -5.67 24.28 -6.55
N GLU A 405 -5.26 23.71 -7.69
CA GLU A 405 -4.65 24.50 -8.78
C GLU A 405 -5.63 25.49 -9.43
N PRO A 406 -6.88 25.10 -9.77
CA PRO A 406 -7.86 26.04 -10.28
C PRO A 406 -8.10 27.22 -9.33
N MET A 407 -8.19 26.96 -8.02
CA MET A 407 -8.44 28.01 -7.04
C MET A 407 -7.21 28.87 -6.75
N ALA A 408 -6.03 28.28 -6.75
CA ALA A 408 -4.78 29.02 -6.67
C ALA A 408 -4.66 30.02 -7.82
N LYS A 409 -5.06 29.63 -9.04
CA LYS A 409 -5.09 30.51 -10.21
C LYS A 409 -6.17 31.58 -10.09
N GLU A 410 -7.42 31.20 -9.79
CA GLU A 410 -8.55 32.13 -9.75
C GLU A 410 -8.38 33.20 -8.65
N LEU A 411 -7.84 32.82 -7.49
CA LEU A 411 -7.61 33.71 -6.35
C LEU A 411 -6.24 34.38 -6.36
N ASN A 412 -5.44 34.17 -7.41
CA ASN A 412 -4.08 34.70 -7.56
C ASN A 412 -3.18 34.42 -6.33
N TRP A 413 -3.19 33.17 -5.85
CA TRP A 413 -2.42 32.75 -4.69
C TRP A 413 -0.93 32.91 -4.88
N LYS A 414 -0.30 33.53 -3.89
CA LYS A 414 1.15 33.54 -3.73
C LYS A 414 1.59 32.23 -3.08
N THR A 415 2.89 31.95 -3.07
CA THR A 415 3.44 30.76 -2.41
C THR A 415 3.02 30.65 -0.93
N SER A 416 2.91 31.78 -0.21
CA SER A 416 2.42 31.78 1.18
C SER A 416 0.98 31.27 1.31
N ASP A 417 0.11 31.61 0.36
CA ASP A 417 -1.29 31.18 0.36
C ASP A 417 -1.38 29.69 0.04
N ARG A 418 -0.58 29.22 -0.93
CA ARG A 418 -0.41 27.79 -1.25
C ARG A 418 0.06 26.99 -0.02
N VAL A 419 1.10 27.46 0.67
CA VAL A 419 1.62 26.81 1.89
C VAL A 419 0.58 26.79 3.00
N LYS A 420 -0.16 27.88 3.22
CA LYS A 420 -1.24 27.94 4.22
C LYS A 420 -2.36 26.96 3.88
N PHE A 421 -2.74 26.85 2.61
CA PHE A 421 -3.74 25.89 2.16
C PHE A 421 -3.28 24.45 2.44
N LEU A 422 -2.06 24.10 2.01
CA LEU A 422 -1.51 22.76 2.21
C LEU A 422 -1.36 22.42 3.71
N ASP A 423 -0.97 23.38 4.56
CA ASP A 423 -0.96 23.22 6.02
C ASP A 423 -2.35 22.85 6.56
N GLN A 424 -3.38 23.57 6.12
CA GLN A 424 -4.76 23.28 6.53
C GLN A 424 -5.27 21.93 6.03
N VAL A 425 -4.92 21.53 4.80
CA VAL A 425 -5.25 20.20 4.27
C VAL A 425 -4.61 19.11 5.13
N LEU A 426 -3.32 19.22 5.44
CA LEU A 426 -2.64 18.25 6.30
C LEU A 426 -3.15 18.26 7.75
N ARG A 427 -3.66 19.38 8.27
CA ARG A 427 -4.32 19.40 9.58
C ARG A 427 -5.65 18.64 9.60
N ILE A 428 -6.39 18.64 8.48
CA ILE A 428 -7.62 17.85 8.34
C ILE A 428 -7.29 16.36 8.19
N ASN A 429 -6.41 16.05 7.25
CA ASN A 429 -5.97 14.69 6.96
C ASN A 429 -4.46 14.69 6.71
N PRO A 430 -3.64 14.37 7.72
CA PRO A 430 -2.20 14.44 7.56
C PRO A 430 -1.66 13.32 6.64
N HIS A 431 -2.51 12.40 6.19
CA HIS A 431 -2.14 11.34 5.23
C HIS A 431 -2.52 11.68 3.77
N CYS A 432 -2.89 12.92 3.46
CA CYS A 432 -3.23 13.35 2.09
C CYS A 432 -1.96 13.44 1.21
N ASP A 433 -1.75 12.45 0.34
CA ASP A 433 -0.53 12.30 -0.46
C ASP A 433 -0.29 13.45 -1.42
N GLU A 434 -1.37 13.97 -2.01
CA GLU A 434 -1.33 15.07 -2.95
C GLU A 434 -0.79 16.33 -2.27
N ALA A 435 -1.20 16.61 -1.02
CA ALA A 435 -0.70 17.76 -0.28
C ALA A 435 0.80 17.65 0.06
N TRP A 436 1.28 16.45 0.39
CA TRP A 436 2.71 16.20 0.60
C TRP A 436 3.52 16.33 -0.69
N SER A 437 2.97 15.84 -1.80
CA SER A 437 3.59 15.94 -3.13
C SER A 437 3.70 17.40 -3.57
N GLU A 438 2.66 18.20 -3.34
CA GLU A 438 2.68 19.64 -3.59
C GLU A 438 3.70 20.37 -2.71
N PHE A 439 3.80 20.02 -1.42
CA PHE A 439 4.88 20.56 -0.58
C PHE A 439 6.26 20.21 -1.14
N ALA A 440 6.48 18.96 -1.54
CA ALA A 440 7.75 18.53 -2.15
C ALA A 440 8.05 19.32 -3.43
N GLY A 441 7.05 19.54 -4.29
CA GLY A 441 7.18 20.37 -5.50
C GLY A 441 7.62 21.81 -5.19
N LEU A 442 7.05 22.43 -4.15
CA LEU A 442 7.45 23.78 -3.72
C LEU A 442 8.88 23.82 -3.15
N VAL A 443 9.32 22.76 -2.45
CA VAL A 443 10.68 22.65 -1.92
C VAL A 443 11.69 22.48 -3.06
N VAL A 444 11.47 21.50 -3.94
CA VAL A 444 12.34 21.22 -5.10
C VAL A 444 12.41 22.41 -6.05
N GLY A 445 11.29 23.11 -6.24
CA GLY A 445 11.23 24.35 -7.01
C GLY A 445 11.89 25.57 -6.35
N ASN A 446 12.44 25.43 -5.14
CA ASN A 446 13.03 26.49 -4.32
C ASN A 446 12.12 27.72 -4.18
N GLN A 447 10.80 27.50 -4.02
CA GLN A 447 9.80 28.56 -4.01
C GLN A 447 9.50 29.10 -2.59
N LEU A 448 10.03 28.44 -1.56
CA LEU A 448 9.68 28.71 -0.17
C LEU A 448 10.54 29.81 0.48
N THR A 449 9.89 30.78 1.12
CA THR A 449 10.53 31.70 2.06
C THR A 449 10.93 30.97 3.35
N GLU A 450 11.79 31.56 4.19
CA GLU A 450 12.14 30.95 5.49
C GLU A 450 10.92 30.74 6.39
N ALA A 451 9.95 31.66 6.39
CA ALA A 451 8.70 31.48 7.13
C ALA A 451 7.89 30.27 6.62
N ASN A 452 7.84 30.06 5.29
CA ASN A 452 7.18 28.90 4.71
C ASN A 452 7.94 27.60 5.01
N LYS A 453 9.27 27.62 5.02
CA LYS A 453 10.07 26.45 5.40
C LYS A 453 9.78 26.00 6.83
N LEU A 454 9.54 26.92 7.78
CA LEU A 454 9.17 26.55 9.16
C LEU A 454 7.89 25.71 9.21
N VAL A 455 6.89 26.00 8.38
CA VAL A 455 5.66 25.20 8.28
C VAL A 455 5.97 23.78 7.79
N VAL A 456 6.78 23.66 6.74
CA VAL A 456 7.19 22.34 6.22
C VAL A 456 8.00 21.56 7.24
N ARG A 457 8.91 22.21 7.97
CA ARG A 457 9.71 21.59 9.04
C ARG A 457 8.83 21.03 10.16
N ASP A 458 7.76 21.73 10.54
CA ASP A 458 6.79 21.25 11.54
C ASP A 458 6.05 19.98 11.07
N HIS A 459 5.63 19.97 9.80
CA HIS A 459 5.03 18.78 9.18
C HIS A 459 6.01 17.61 9.10
N ILE A 460 7.28 17.83 8.78
CA ILE A 460 8.31 16.77 8.79
C ILE A 460 8.50 16.17 10.20
N ASN A 461 8.42 16.98 11.27
CA ASN A 461 8.45 16.45 12.63
C ASN A 461 7.22 15.57 12.91
N THR A 462 6.04 15.97 12.42
CA THR A 462 4.82 15.16 12.50
C THR A 462 4.97 13.86 11.71
N LEU A 463 5.56 13.91 10.51
CA LEU A 463 5.87 12.75 9.67
C LEU A 463 6.73 11.73 10.45
N LEU A 464 7.82 12.18 11.07
CA LEU A 464 8.75 11.32 11.81
C LEU A 464 8.21 10.73 13.12
N THR A 465 7.07 11.22 13.61
CA THR A 465 6.50 10.82 14.91
C THR A 465 5.17 10.09 14.77
N LYS A 466 4.27 10.55 13.90
CA LYS A 466 2.93 9.97 13.72
C LYS A 466 2.86 8.92 12.60
N TYR A 467 3.82 8.90 11.68
CA TYR A 467 3.80 8.01 10.50
C TYR A 467 4.76 6.84 10.63
N VAL A 468 5.20 6.51 11.86
CA VAL A 468 6.14 5.42 12.12
C VAL A 468 5.64 4.06 11.62
N ALA A 469 4.32 3.87 11.50
CA ALA A 469 3.70 2.68 10.93
C ALA A 469 3.79 2.59 9.40
N TYR A 470 4.16 3.68 8.72
CA TYR A 470 4.21 3.80 7.25
C TYR A 470 5.61 4.24 6.78
N PRO A 471 6.64 3.41 7.00
CA PRO A 471 8.03 3.81 6.76
C PRO A 471 8.33 4.17 5.29
N ASP A 472 7.70 3.52 4.31
CA ASP A 472 7.86 3.85 2.88
C ASP A 472 7.41 5.28 2.55
N PHE A 473 6.28 5.67 3.13
CA PHE A 473 5.72 6.99 2.95
C PHE A 473 6.63 8.05 3.59
N VAL A 474 7.16 7.77 4.79
CA VAL A 474 8.14 8.62 5.47
C VAL A 474 9.41 8.77 4.63
N GLY A 475 9.97 7.66 4.15
CA GLY A 475 11.20 7.65 3.35
C GLY A 475 11.08 8.47 2.07
N ARG A 476 9.99 8.23 1.32
CA ARG A 476 9.72 8.95 0.06
C ARG A 476 9.51 10.45 0.29
N SER A 477 8.71 10.81 1.29
CA SER A 477 8.42 12.22 1.58
C SER A 477 9.67 12.97 2.04
N LEU A 478 10.53 12.35 2.85
CA LEU A 478 11.76 12.98 3.34
C LEU A 478 12.81 13.22 2.25
N LYS A 479 12.80 12.45 1.16
CA LYS A 479 13.77 12.59 0.08
C LYS A 479 13.81 14.01 -0.47
N ASP A 480 12.63 14.60 -0.68
CA ASP A 480 12.49 15.92 -1.29
C ASP A 480 12.27 17.00 -0.21
N LEU A 481 11.51 16.69 0.84
CA LEU A 481 11.13 17.68 1.85
C LEU A 481 12.29 18.09 2.76
N ALA A 482 13.27 17.22 3.00
CA ALA A 482 14.34 17.51 3.97
C ALA A 482 15.28 18.65 3.53
N ASP A 483 15.25 19.05 2.25
CA ASP A 483 16.07 20.14 1.73
C ASP A 483 15.64 21.53 2.27
N VAL A 484 14.50 21.61 2.98
CA VAL A 484 14.15 22.81 3.75
C VAL A 484 15.05 23.03 4.97
N PHE A 485 15.80 22.02 5.41
CA PHE A 485 16.72 22.10 6.55
C PHE A 485 18.13 22.48 6.10
N PRO A 486 18.86 23.31 6.86
CA PRO A 486 20.30 23.40 6.73
C PRO A 486 20.98 22.03 6.91
N ALA A 487 22.11 21.79 6.23
CA ALA A 487 22.77 20.48 6.21
C ALA A 487 23.00 19.86 7.61
N LYS A 488 23.36 20.67 8.62
CA LYS A 488 23.54 20.21 10.00
C LYS A 488 22.25 19.67 10.62
N GLU A 489 21.12 20.32 10.38
CA GLU A 489 19.81 19.90 10.86
C GLU A 489 19.27 18.72 10.06
N ALA A 490 19.49 18.70 8.73
CA ALA A 490 19.13 17.59 7.87
C ALA A 490 19.76 16.26 8.32
N VAL A 491 21.03 16.27 8.76
CA VAL A 491 21.68 15.09 9.37
C VAL A 491 20.89 14.56 10.56
N THR A 492 20.36 15.45 11.41
CA THR A 492 19.57 15.07 12.59
C THR A 492 18.23 14.46 12.18
N VAL A 493 17.58 15.03 11.18
CA VAL A 493 16.31 14.54 10.62
C VAL A 493 16.47 13.14 10.03
N TYR A 494 17.46 12.93 9.15
CA TYR A 494 17.70 11.62 8.55
C TYR A 494 18.19 10.58 9.57
N THR A 495 18.95 10.98 10.59
CA THR A 495 19.36 10.05 11.67
C THR A 495 18.16 9.59 12.50
N LYS A 496 17.19 10.48 12.77
CA LYS A 496 15.91 10.10 13.38
C LYS A 496 15.14 9.12 12.48
N ALA A 497 15.06 9.40 11.18
CA ALA A 497 14.42 8.51 10.20
C ALA A 497 15.08 7.12 10.18
N ALA A 498 16.41 7.05 10.12
CA ALA A 498 17.19 5.81 10.18
C ALA A 498 16.85 5.00 11.43
N THR A 499 16.72 5.66 12.59
CA THR A 499 16.33 5.00 13.84
C THR A 499 14.92 4.40 13.75
N GLN A 500 13.97 5.10 13.13
CA GLN A 500 12.61 4.58 12.94
C GLN A 500 12.58 3.41 11.95
N PHE A 501 13.32 3.48 10.84
CA PHE A 501 13.40 2.39 9.87
C PHE A 501 14.05 1.15 10.46
N ALA A 502 15.07 1.31 11.31
CA ALA A 502 15.61 0.21 12.11
C ALA A 502 14.54 -0.48 12.98
N LYS A 503 13.71 0.31 13.69
CA LYS A 503 12.63 -0.22 14.54
C LYS A 503 11.53 -0.91 13.72
N ALA A 504 11.24 -0.40 12.53
CA ALA A 504 10.27 -0.96 11.60
C ALA A 504 10.80 -2.17 10.82
N ALA A 505 12.03 -2.64 11.12
CA ALA A 505 12.71 -3.71 10.37
C ALA A 505 12.79 -3.42 8.85
N ARG A 506 13.10 -2.17 8.51
CA ARG A 506 13.29 -1.64 7.15
C ARG A 506 14.75 -1.27 6.88
N PRO A 507 15.65 -2.26 6.78
CA PRO A 507 17.06 -2.01 6.52
C PRO A 507 17.28 -1.34 5.17
N ASP A 508 16.44 -1.59 4.17
CA ASP A 508 16.46 -0.94 2.87
C ASP A 508 16.34 0.58 2.96
N LEU A 509 15.30 1.06 3.65
CA LEU A 509 15.08 2.50 3.85
C LEU A 509 16.13 3.10 4.78
N LEU A 510 16.57 2.36 5.81
CA LEU A 510 17.65 2.80 6.69
C LEU A 510 18.94 3.01 5.90
N CYS A 511 19.30 2.04 5.07
CA CYS A 511 20.50 2.10 4.26
C CYS A 511 20.46 3.27 3.27
N GLU A 512 19.30 3.51 2.66
CA GLU A 512 19.07 4.66 1.79
C GLU A 512 19.32 5.99 2.51
N VAL A 513 18.70 6.20 3.68
CA VAL A 513 18.92 7.45 4.44
C VAL A 513 20.32 7.54 5.02
N GLN A 514 20.97 6.43 5.33
CA GLN A 514 22.36 6.44 5.81
C GLN A 514 23.32 6.94 4.72
N LEU A 515 23.11 6.58 3.45
CA LEU A 515 23.87 7.15 2.34
C LEU A 515 23.70 8.68 2.28
N ARG A 516 22.46 9.18 2.44
CA ARG A 516 22.20 10.62 2.49
C ARG A 516 22.84 11.31 3.70
N VAL A 517 22.80 10.71 4.89
CA VAL A 517 23.51 11.20 6.08
C VAL A 517 25.01 11.32 5.81
N THR A 518 25.59 10.32 5.14
CA THR A 518 27.00 10.32 4.77
C THR A 518 27.33 11.47 3.84
N ASP A 519 26.56 11.69 2.78
CA ASP A 519 26.78 12.81 1.85
C ASP A 519 26.78 14.16 2.60
N LEU A 520 25.77 14.39 3.45
CA LEU A 520 25.66 15.62 4.24
C LEU A 520 26.82 15.80 5.24
N LEU A 521 27.37 14.70 5.79
CA LEU A 521 28.54 14.74 6.68
C LEU A 521 29.82 15.02 5.90
N VAL A 522 29.97 14.47 4.70
CA VAL A 522 31.10 14.74 3.79
C VAL A 522 31.11 16.22 3.38
N GLU A 523 29.96 16.79 3.02
CA GLU A 523 29.82 18.24 2.74
C GLU A 523 30.26 19.10 3.93
N GLN A 524 30.03 18.62 5.16
CA GLN A 524 30.48 19.26 6.40
C GLN A 524 31.94 18.95 6.78
N LYS A 525 32.69 18.26 5.92
CA LYS A 525 34.07 17.80 6.17
C LYS A 525 34.21 16.89 7.40
N LYS A 526 33.14 16.17 7.76
CA LYS A 526 33.09 15.21 8.88
C LYS A 526 33.29 13.78 8.40
N HIS A 527 34.35 13.55 7.62
CA HIS A 527 34.62 12.27 6.95
C HIS A 527 34.68 11.08 7.93
N ASP A 528 35.26 11.25 9.12
CA ASP A 528 35.34 10.18 10.13
C ASP A 528 33.96 9.73 10.64
N LEU A 529 33.02 10.66 10.80
CA LEU A 529 31.67 10.33 11.23
C LEU A 529 30.88 9.68 10.09
N ALA A 530 31.03 10.19 8.87
CA ALA A 530 30.43 9.63 7.67
C ALA A 530 30.86 8.17 7.45
N PHE A 531 32.17 7.93 7.50
CA PHE A 531 32.77 6.61 7.34
C PHE A 531 32.30 5.62 8.42
N LYS A 532 32.38 6.00 9.71
CA LYS A 532 31.91 5.15 10.82
C LYS A 532 30.43 4.83 10.74
N GLY A 533 29.59 5.79 10.34
CA GLY A 533 28.16 5.58 10.15
C GLY A 533 27.86 4.52 9.10
N LEU A 534 28.52 4.60 7.93
CA LEU A 534 28.39 3.60 6.88
C LEU A 534 28.90 2.22 7.29
N VAL A 535 30.09 2.13 7.89
CA VAL A 535 30.61 0.84 8.39
C VAL A 535 29.64 0.20 9.37
N THR A 536 29.04 0.99 10.27
CA THR A 536 28.04 0.50 11.23
C THR A 536 26.81 -0.05 10.53
N ALA A 537 26.29 0.65 9.51
CA ALA A 537 25.14 0.17 8.73
C ALA A 537 25.45 -1.12 7.97
N VAL A 538 26.62 -1.19 7.33
CA VAL A 538 27.07 -2.38 6.59
C VAL A 538 27.19 -3.60 7.52
N TYR A 539 27.82 -3.47 8.69
CA TYR A 539 27.90 -4.57 9.64
C TYR A 539 26.53 -4.98 10.21
N ARG A 540 25.60 -4.02 10.33
CA ARG A 540 24.26 -4.29 10.85
C ARG A 540 23.38 -5.01 9.83
N PHE A 541 23.53 -4.69 8.55
CA PHE A 541 22.73 -5.26 7.46
C PHE A 541 23.61 -5.82 6.34
N PRO A 542 24.44 -6.84 6.66
CA PRO A 542 25.43 -7.37 5.74
C PRO A 542 24.82 -8.05 4.52
N THR A 543 23.56 -8.47 4.60
CA THR A 543 22.84 -9.19 3.54
C THR A 543 21.84 -8.32 2.79
N GLU A 544 21.87 -6.99 2.93
CA GLU A 544 20.99 -6.09 2.16
C GLU A 544 21.62 -5.78 0.79
N GLY A 545 21.44 -6.70 -0.16
CA GLY A 545 22.13 -6.71 -1.45
C GLY A 545 21.89 -5.47 -2.32
N ARG A 546 20.74 -4.78 -2.17
CA ARG A 546 20.43 -3.55 -2.93
C ARG A 546 21.34 -2.37 -2.58
N TYR A 547 21.80 -2.34 -1.34
CA TYR A 547 22.52 -1.18 -0.80
C TYR A 547 23.96 -1.49 -0.47
N LEU A 548 24.31 -2.74 -0.19
CA LEU A 548 25.68 -3.11 0.17
C LEU A 548 26.72 -2.62 -0.86
N PRO A 549 26.59 -2.87 -2.18
CA PRO A 549 27.57 -2.38 -3.16
C PRO A 549 27.68 -0.85 -3.19
N ARG A 550 26.54 -0.16 -3.09
CA ARG A 550 26.50 1.32 -3.06
C ARG A 550 27.20 1.86 -1.81
N MET A 551 27.04 1.19 -0.67
CA MET A 551 27.65 1.57 0.59
C MET A 551 29.16 1.30 0.60
N THR A 552 29.62 0.16 0.08
CA THR A 552 31.06 -0.16 0.01
C THR A 552 31.77 0.75 -0.98
N GLN A 553 31.17 1.03 -2.14
CA GLN A 553 31.67 2.03 -3.08
C GLN A 553 31.80 3.41 -2.41
N LYS A 554 30.77 3.84 -1.68
CA LYS A 554 30.80 5.11 -0.95
C LYS A 554 31.86 5.13 0.17
N LEU A 555 32.09 3.99 0.84
CA LEU A 555 33.17 3.84 1.81
C LEU A 555 34.55 4.00 1.14
N GLN A 556 34.75 3.46 -0.06
CA GLN A 556 36.00 3.62 -0.81
C GLN A 556 36.26 5.08 -1.17
N GLU A 557 35.24 5.83 -1.60
CA GLU A 557 35.35 7.25 -1.91
C GLU A 557 35.81 8.08 -0.70
N ILE A 558 35.32 7.73 0.50
CA ILE A 558 35.55 8.51 1.73
C ILE A 558 36.79 8.02 2.50
N ALA A 559 37.20 6.76 2.33
CA ALA A 559 38.29 6.14 3.07
C ALA A 559 39.60 6.96 3.10
N PRO A 560 40.08 7.57 1.98
CA PRO A 560 41.30 8.37 1.99
C PRO A 560 41.19 9.65 2.83
N GLN A 561 39.98 10.14 3.07
CA GLN A 561 39.71 11.38 3.80
C GLN A 561 39.40 11.12 5.29
N SER A 562 39.26 9.85 5.69
CA SER A 562 39.00 9.44 7.07
C SER A 562 40.25 8.88 7.73
N LYS A 563 40.44 9.22 9.01
CA LYS A 563 41.55 8.69 9.83
C LYS A 563 41.46 7.18 9.93
N SER A 564 42.47 6.50 9.38
CA SER A 564 42.53 5.03 9.28
C SER A 564 41.37 4.43 8.47
N GLY A 565 40.74 5.20 7.57
CA GLY A 565 39.63 4.73 6.74
C GLY A 565 40.03 3.59 5.82
N VAL A 566 41.21 3.69 5.18
CA VAL A 566 41.76 2.63 4.31
C VAL A 566 41.94 1.32 5.06
N ASP A 567 42.56 1.35 6.25
CA ASP A 567 42.78 0.15 7.07
C ASP A 567 41.45 -0.46 7.57
N GLN A 568 40.50 0.38 7.96
CA GLN A 568 39.19 -0.08 8.42
C GLN A 568 38.37 -0.69 7.28
N LEU A 569 38.41 -0.12 6.07
CA LEU A 569 37.72 -0.69 4.91
C LEU A 569 38.37 -2.00 4.47
N ALA A 570 39.69 -2.08 4.50
CA ALA A 570 40.42 -3.32 4.25
C ALA A 570 39.98 -4.44 5.22
N LYS A 571 39.84 -4.10 6.51
CA LYS A 571 39.32 -5.00 7.53
C LYS A 571 37.86 -5.38 7.27
N LEU A 572 37.01 -4.43 6.90
CA LEU A 572 35.61 -4.69 6.56
C LEU A 572 35.52 -5.74 5.45
N TYR A 573 36.27 -5.59 4.36
CA TYR A 573 36.29 -6.58 3.28
C TYR A 573 36.75 -7.96 3.75
N LEU A 574 37.84 -8.02 4.51
CA LEU A 574 38.37 -9.27 5.07
C LEU A 574 37.38 -10.01 5.98
N ASP A 575 36.54 -9.27 6.69
CA ASP A 575 35.61 -9.82 7.68
C ASP A 575 34.22 -10.16 7.09
N LEU A 576 33.77 -9.38 6.10
CA LEU A 576 32.41 -9.45 5.57
C LEU A 576 32.29 -10.33 4.32
N VAL A 577 33.07 -10.05 3.28
CA VAL A 577 32.85 -10.68 1.96
C VAL A 577 32.97 -12.20 2.01
N PRO A 578 33.96 -12.82 2.70
CA PRO A 578 34.01 -14.28 2.80
C PRO A 578 32.76 -14.90 3.43
N LYS A 579 32.12 -14.20 4.39
CA LYS A 579 30.88 -14.67 5.03
C LYS A 579 29.70 -14.58 4.07
N LEU A 580 29.62 -13.52 3.27
CA LEU A 580 28.58 -13.38 2.26
C LEU A 580 28.72 -14.43 1.17
N VAL A 581 29.95 -14.65 0.66
CA VAL A 581 30.22 -15.73 -0.30
C VAL A 581 29.78 -17.07 0.27
N ALA A 582 30.10 -17.37 1.54
CA ALA A 582 29.65 -18.60 2.19
C ALA A 582 28.13 -18.67 2.36
N HIS A 583 27.47 -17.55 2.67
CA HIS A 583 26.02 -17.45 2.87
C HIS A 583 25.25 -17.75 1.58
N TYR A 584 25.69 -17.18 0.45
CA TYR A 584 24.99 -17.29 -0.83
C TYR A 584 25.49 -18.44 -1.72
N ARG A 585 26.57 -19.15 -1.35
CA ARG A 585 27.20 -20.22 -2.15
C ARG A 585 26.21 -21.27 -2.70
N ASN A 586 25.15 -21.56 -1.96
CA ASN A 586 24.18 -22.61 -2.30
C ASN A 586 22.86 -22.06 -2.85
N ASP A 587 22.73 -20.74 -3.04
CA ASP A 587 21.51 -20.15 -3.58
C ASP A 587 21.69 -19.88 -5.09
N PRO A 588 21.13 -20.75 -5.96
CA PRO A 588 21.27 -20.59 -7.41
C PRO A 588 20.57 -19.33 -7.95
N LEU A 589 19.71 -18.69 -7.14
CA LEU A 589 19.00 -17.48 -7.51
C LEU A 589 19.76 -16.22 -7.09
N VAL A 590 20.77 -16.35 -6.23
CA VAL A 590 21.54 -15.22 -5.69
C VAL A 590 22.97 -15.28 -6.17
N LYS A 591 23.27 -14.48 -7.19
CA LYS A 591 24.64 -14.19 -7.59
C LYS A 591 25.25 -13.12 -6.69
N VAL A 592 25.43 -13.40 -5.41
CA VAL A 592 26.30 -12.55 -4.59
C VAL A 592 27.73 -13.05 -4.73
N ASP A 593 28.70 -12.28 -5.21
CA ASP A 593 28.73 -11.23 -6.23
C ASP A 593 30.19 -11.24 -6.66
N ASP A 594 30.52 -11.80 -7.83
CA ASP A 594 31.89 -11.72 -8.37
C ASP A 594 32.37 -10.26 -8.37
N ASN A 595 31.44 -9.30 -8.47
CA ASN A 595 31.74 -7.88 -8.40
C ASN A 595 32.19 -7.43 -7.02
N LEU A 596 31.59 -7.88 -5.90
CA LEU A 596 32.04 -7.47 -4.56
C LEU A 596 33.40 -8.10 -4.18
N VAL A 597 33.63 -9.34 -4.64
CA VAL A 597 34.94 -10.00 -4.52
C VAL A 597 35.98 -9.23 -5.33
N GLN A 598 35.66 -8.88 -6.58
CA GLN A 598 36.54 -8.11 -7.45
C GLN A 598 36.78 -6.70 -6.91
N GLU A 599 35.74 -6.02 -6.43
CA GLU A 599 35.78 -4.69 -5.80
C GLU A 599 36.75 -4.69 -4.61
N ALA A 600 36.68 -5.70 -3.74
CA ALA A 600 37.60 -5.84 -2.63
C ALA A 600 39.06 -6.05 -3.08
N LEU A 601 39.28 -6.90 -4.10
CA LEU A 601 40.60 -7.15 -4.68
C LEU A 601 41.20 -5.90 -5.33
N ASP A 602 40.41 -5.19 -6.12
CA ASP A 602 40.78 -3.93 -6.76
C ASP A 602 41.13 -2.89 -5.71
N PHE A 603 40.35 -2.81 -4.63
CA PHE A 603 40.65 -1.92 -3.50
C PHE A 603 41.99 -2.26 -2.84
N PHE A 604 42.27 -3.54 -2.55
CA PHE A 604 43.55 -3.93 -1.95
C PHE A 604 44.72 -3.61 -2.89
N GLN A 605 44.56 -3.84 -4.19
CA GLN A 605 45.59 -3.55 -5.19
C GLN A 605 45.86 -2.05 -5.28
N ALA A 606 44.81 -1.22 -5.40
CA ALA A 606 44.91 0.23 -5.50
C ALA A 606 45.61 0.86 -4.28
N ASN A 607 45.48 0.24 -3.10
CA ASN A 607 46.08 0.71 -1.85
C ASN A 607 47.36 -0.06 -1.44
N GLN A 608 47.93 -0.90 -2.33
CA GLN A 608 49.16 -1.67 -2.08
C GLN A 608 49.08 -2.60 -0.85
N LEU A 609 47.89 -3.10 -0.52
CA LEU A 609 47.61 -3.97 0.62
C LEU A 609 47.80 -5.46 0.29
N THR A 610 49.01 -5.83 -0.12
CA THR A 610 49.33 -7.17 -0.67
C THR A 610 49.04 -8.32 0.30
N LYS A 611 49.33 -8.13 1.61
CA LYS A 611 49.06 -9.14 2.65
C LYS A 611 47.57 -9.40 2.81
N GLN A 612 46.76 -8.34 2.82
CA GLN A 612 45.31 -8.42 2.95
C GLN A 612 44.71 -9.06 1.69
N ALA A 613 45.20 -8.73 0.50
CA ALA A 613 44.76 -9.38 -0.74
C ALA A 613 45.02 -10.90 -0.74
N GLU A 614 46.18 -11.33 -0.25
CA GLU A 614 46.50 -12.76 -0.11
C GLU A 614 45.59 -13.45 0.91
N GLN A 615 45.44 -12.86 2.10
CA GLN A 615 44.55 -13.35 3.13
C GLN A 615 43.09 -13.44 2.66
N PHE A 616 42.64 -12.47 1.88
CA PHE A 616 41.29 -12.43 1.31
C PHE A 616 41.06 -13.59 0.35
N ARG A 617 41.97 -13.83 -0.59
CA ARG A 617 41.90 -14.96 -1.53
C ARG A 617 41.84 -16.31 -0.81
N GLN A 618 42.61 -16.47 0.27
CA GLN A 618 42.57 -17.69 1.09
C GLN A 618 41.21 -17.92 1.75
N ARG A 619 40.52 -16.84 2.19
CA ARG A 619 39.23 -16.92 2.90
C ARG A 619 38.04 -17.12 1.97
N VAL A 620 38.04 -16.48 0.80
CA VAL A 620 36.97 -16.64 -0.19
C VAL A 620 37.04 -18.03 -0.85
N GLY A 621 38.26 -18.58 -0.97
CA GLY A 621 38.56 -19.81 -1.72
C GLY A 621 38.94 -19.50 -3.17
N LYS A 622 39.35 -20.51 -3.94
CA LYS A 622 39.37 -20.35 -5.40
C LYS A 622 37.92 -20.21 -5.86
N PRO A 623 37.56 -19.14 -6.60
CA PRO A 623 36.23 -19.02 -7.19
C PRO A 623 35.89 -20.25 -8.04
#